data_AF-A0A7W1IVR9-F1
#
_entry.id   AF-A0A7W1IVR9-F1
#
_cell.length_a   1.000
_cell.length_b   1.000
_cell.length_c   1.000
_cell.angle_alpha   90.00
_cell.angle_beta   90.00
_cell.angle_gamma   90.00
#
_symmetry.space_group_name_H-M   'P 1'
#
loop_
_entity.id
_entity.type
_entity.pdbx_description
1 polymer ?
#
loop_
_entity_poly.entity_id
_entity_poly.type
_entity_poly.pdbx_seq_one_letter_code
_entity_poly.pdbx_strand_id
1 'polypeptide(L)'
;MNTPKVRDEDYINFIIATPRTVTATEASSCQPDSTNAPAHDAFTRLLSRLEPDPEVLWTEAQTQIDLNTGILVLDDSTLEKPYSPFNALLYRHWSGKQKAVVEGVNLITLLWTDGVRCVPVDYRVFDKDRDGKTKNDHFAEMLVEAYQRGFNPALVCFDSWYASVENLKLVRSFGWHFLTRLKSNRRIRVGNGSLQAVSEAGLCGGDGTICWLKGFGEIKVLRVRATDGTSEYWATSLKQMTEAEREKFALSAWRIEMYHRGLKQQCLIERAQCRRLRPVLNHIGLCIRAFLRLESHCYREKMSWVEAKTGIIREAVRTYLSNPLYCSLPTA
;
A
#
# COMPACT_ATOMS: atom_id res chain seq x y z
N MET A 1 -14.14 32.80 -11.84
CA MET A 1 -13.87 32.02 -10.61
C MET A 1 -12.53 32.49 -10.05
N ASN A 2 -12.44 32.82 -8.76
CA ASN A 2 -11.16 33.19 -8.15
C ASN A 2 -10.23 31.97 -8.14
N THR A 3 -8.96 32.19 -8.51
CA THR A 3 -7.92 31.15 -8.45
C THR A 3 -7.81 30.63 -7.01
N PRO A 4 -7.81 29.29 -6.80
CA PRO A 4 -7.69 28.74 -5.46
C PRO A 4 -6.34 29.12 -4.83
N LYS A 5 -6.37 29.51 -3.55
CA LYS A 5 -5.16 29.88 -2.78
C LYS A 5 -4.19 28.72 -2.52
N VAL A 6 -4.67 27.48 -2.60
CA VAL A 6 -3.89 26.26 -2.35
C VAL A 6 -4.19 25.23 -3.42
N ARG A 7 -3.16 24.48 -3.78
CA ARG A 7 -3.16 23.36 -4.70
C ARG A 7 -2.84 22.07 -3.94
N ASP A 8 -2.96 20.96 -4.64
CA ASP A 8 -2.57 19.63 -4.14
C ASP A 8 -1.11 19.59 -3.67
N GLU A 9 -0.19 20.19 -4.43
CA GLU A 9 1.23 20.25 -4.10
C GLU A 9 1.51 20.91 -2.74
N ASP A 10 0.77 21.96 -2.39
CA ASP A 10 0.95 22.66 -1.11
C ASP A 10 0.62 21.73 0.07
N TYR A 11 -0.47 20.95 -0.05
CA TYR A 11 -0.86 19.98 0.97
C TYR A 11 0.06 18.76 0.99
N ILE A 12 0.56 18.31 -0.17
CA ILE A 12 1.55 17.24 -0.25
C ILE A 12 2.85 17.65 0.45
N ASN A 13 3.35 18.84 0.19
CA ASN A 13 4.56 19.36 0.84
C ASN A 13 4.36 19.49 2.36
N PHE A 14 3.17 19.92 2.80
CA PHE A 14 2.79 19.90 4.21
C PHE A 14 2.81 18.47 4.80
N ILE A 15 2.23 17.47 4.13
CA ILE A 15 2.27 16.06 4.59
C ILE A 15 3.70 15.55 4.72
N ILE A 16 4.57 15.85 3.74
CA ILE A 16 5.97 15.44 3.75
C ILE A 16 6.68 16.05 4.97
N ALA A 17 6.49 17.34 5.23
CA ALA A 17 7.19 18.06 6.29
C ALA A 17 6.63 17.83 7.71
N THR A 18 5.31 17.69 7.87
CA THR A 18 4.68 17.68 9.19
C THR A 18 5.07 16.45 10.02
N PRO A 19 5.46 16.62 11.30
CA PRO A 19 5.98 15.52 12.11
C PRO A 19 4.88 14.66 12.75
N ARG A 20 3.67 15.21 12.95
CA ARG A 20 2.68 14.55 13.83
C ARG A 20 1.23 14.85 13.48
N THR A 21 0.89 16.12 13.29
CA THR A 21 -0.49 16.57 13.19
C THR A 21 -0.84 16.86 11.74
N VAL A 22 -1.95 16.27 11.27
CA VAL A 22 -2.46 16.50 9.91
C VAL A 22 -3.88 17.06 10.03
N THR A 23 -3.96 18.38 10.15
CA THR A 23 -5.23 19.12 10.16
C THR A 23 -5.11 20.36 9.27
N ALA A 24 -6.24 20.89 8.82
CA ALA A 24 -6.27 22.13 8.06
C ALA A 24 -5.73 23.33 8.88
N THR A 25 -5.95 23.33 10.19
CA THR A 25 -5.41 24.33 11.11
C THR A 25 -3.90 24.26 11.17
N GLU A 26 -3.33 23.07 11.34
CA GLU A 26 -1.88 22.90 11.35
C GLU A 26 -1.26 23.28 10.00
N ALA A 27 -1.87 22.85 8.89
CA ALA A 27 -1.42 23.22 7.55
C ALA A 27 -1.38 24.74 7.35
N SER A 28 -2.34 25.46 7.93
CA SER A 28 -2.40 26.93 7.93
C SER A 28 -1.32 27.57 8.80
N SER A 29 -1.10 27.04 10.02
CA SER A 29 -0.10 27.55 10.96
C SER A 29 1.35 27.35 10.48
N CYS A 30 1.59 26.33 9.65
CA CYS A 30 2.91 26.05 9.09
C CYS A 30 3.21 26.81 7.80
N GLN A 31 2.30 27.66 7.30
CA GLN A 31 2.57 28.43 6.09
C GLN A 31 3.65 29.49 6.34
N PRO A 32 4.53 29.76 5.36
CA PRO A 32 5.46 30.88 5.45
C PRO A 32 4.75 32.22 5.66
N ASP A 33 5.39 33.11 6.41
CA ASP A 33 4.88 34.47 6.64
C ASP A 33 4.67 35.19 5.30
N SER A 34 3.41 35.51 5.00
CA SER A 34 3.04 36.25 3.81
C SER A 34 1.72 36.99 4.02
N THR A 35 1.54 38.11 3.33
CA THR A 35 0.35 38.96 3.44
C THR A 35 -0.94 38.27 2.99
N ASN A 36 -0.85 37.15 2.26
CA ASN A 36 -1.98 36.40 1.75
C ASN A 36 -1.88 34.89 2.06
N ALA A 37 -1.25 34.53 3.18
CA ALA A 37 -1.07 33.15 3.59
C ALA A 37 -2.40 32.36 3.60
N PRO A 38 -2.42 31.11 3.14
CA PRO A 38 -3.62 30.28 3.19
C PRO A 38 -4.11 30.03 4.62
N ALA A 39 -5.37 30.40 4.88
CA ALA A 39 -6.08 30.02 6.10
C ALA A 39 -6.52 28.54 6.06
N HIS A 40 -6.85 27.97 7.22
CA HIS A 40 -7.34 26.59 7.36
C HIS A 40 -8.51 26.26 6.41
N ASP A 41 -9.41 27.20 6.19
CA ASP A 41 -10.52 27.09 5.24
C ASP A 41 -10.08 26.79 3.80
N ALA A 42 -8.92 27.29 3.38
CA ALA A 42 -8.39 27.02 2.05
C ALA A 42 -8.06 25.54 1.86
N PHE A 43 -7.45 24.90 2.88
CA PHE A 43 -7.13 23.48 2.90
C PHE A 43 -8.39 22.60 3.02
N THR A 44 -9.36 22.99 3.85
CA THR A 44 -10.65 22.30 3.92
C THR A 44 -11.38 22.32 2.57
N ARG A 45 -11.38 23.47 1.88
CA ARG A 45 -11.95 23.61 0.52
C ARG A 45 -11.16 22.84 -0.53
N LEU A 46 -9.82 22.75 -0.40
CA LEU A 46 -8.99 21.92 -1.27
C LEU A 46 -9.45 20.46 -1.22
N LEU A 47 -9.48 19.86 -0.02
CA LEU A 47 -9.89 18.47 0.16
C LEU A 47 -11.35 18.23 -0.23
N SER A 48 -12.19 19.27 -0.24
CA SER A 48 -13.58 19.15 -0.66
C SER A 48 -13.79 19.30 -2.17
N ARG A 49 -12.96 20.10 -2.87
CA ARG A 49 -13.12 20.37 -4.32
C ARG A 49 -12.40 19.38 -5.22
N LEU A 50 -11.33 18.74 -4.73
CA LEU A 50 -10.59 17.78 -5.54
C LEU A 50 -11.49 16.59 -5.87
N GLU A 51 -11.38 16.08 -7.09
CA GLU A 51 -11.97 14.80 -7.43
C GLU A 51 -10.94 13.70 -7.14
N PRO A 52 -11.29 12.68 -6.35
CA PRO A 52 -10.38 11.56 -6.09
C PRO A 52 -10.10 10.82 -7.39
N ASP A 53 -8.85 10.84 -7.83
CA ASP A 53 -8.44 10.24 -9.10
C ASP A 53 -7.10 9.50 -8.97
N PRO A 54 -7.11 8.16 -9.05
CA PRO A 54 -5.88 7.36 -9.09
C PRO A 54 -5.00 7.62 -10.32
N GLU A 55 -5.52 8.14 -11.43
CA GLU A 55 -4.72 8.43 -12.63
C GLU A 55 -3.70 9.54 -12.40
N VAL A 56 -3.99 10.47 -11.49
CA VAL A 56 -3.02 11.49 -11.07
C VAL A 56 -1.81 10.85 -10.38
N LEU A 57 -2.03 9.81 -9.57
CA LEU A 57 -0.93 9.03 -8.99
C LEU A 57 -0.16 8.31 -10.10
N TRP A 58 -0.86 7.64 -11.01
CA TRP A 58 -0.24 6.91 -12.11
C TRP A 58 0.68 7.80 -12.95
N THR A 59 0.23 9.02 -13.24
CA THR A 59 0.99 10.01 -14.02
C THR A 59 2.35 10.33 -13.38
N GLU A 60 2.44 10.39 -12.06
CA GLU A 60 3.69 10.59 -11.31
C GLU A 60 4.50 9.29 -11.14
N ALA A 61 3.83 8.14 -11.04
CA ALA A 61 4.46 6.85 -10.79
C ALA A 61 5.14 6.28 -12.03
N GLN A 62 4.52 6.43 -13.20
CA GLN A 62 5.04 5.90 -14.47
C GLN A 62 6.41 6.46 -14.84
N THR A 63 6.74 7.69 -14.40
CA THR A 63 8.04 8.31 -14.69
C THR A 63 9.17 7.74 -13.84
N GLN A 64 8.88 6.82 -12.92
CA GLN A 64 9.83 6.29 -11.94
C GLN A 64 10.10 4.79 -12.12
N ILE A 65 9.42 4.13 -13.05
CA ILE A 65 9.46 2.67 -13.21
C ILE A 65 9.77 2.30 -14.66
N ASP A 66 10.20 1.06 -14.85
CA ASP A 66 10.21 0.41 -16.16
C ASP A 66 9.17 -0.71 -16.16
N LEU A 67 8.20 -0.60 -17.08
CA LEU A 67 7.07 -1.51 -17.23
C LEU A 67 7.48 -2.96 -17.49
N ASN A 68 8.69 -3.20 -18.01
CA ASN A 68 9.19 -4.54 -18.36
C ASN A 68 10.07 -5.15 -17.28
N THR A 69 10.13 -4.53 -16.10
CA THR A 69 10.99 -4.96 -15.00
C THR A 69 10.22 -5.02 -13.69
N GLY A 70 10.89 -5.54 -12.65
CA GLY A 70 10.31 -5.65 -11.31
C GLY A 70 9.15 -6.61 -11.24
N ILE A 71 8.43 -6.54 -10.13
CA ILE A 71 7.20 -7.29 -9.87
C ILE A 71 6.07 -6.32 -9.53
N LEU A 72 4.85 -6.79 -9.75
CA LEU A 72 3.66 -6.16 -9.18
C LEU A 72 3.28 -6.89 -7.90
N VAL A 73 2.97 -6.15 -6.85
CA VAL A 73 2.53 -6.68 -5.56
C VAL A 73 1.19 -6.07 -5.23
N LEU A 74 0.20 -6.89 -4.94
CA LEU A 74 -1.12 -6.43 -4.51
C LEU A 74 -1.41 -6.92 -3.10
N ASP A 75 -1.71 -5.97 -2.22
CA ASP A 75 -2.11 -6.21 -0.85
C ASP A 75 -2.97 -5.05 -0.33
N ASP A 76 -3.65 -5.27 0.79
CA ASP A 76 -4.49 -4.27 1.42
C ASP A 76 -4.08 -3.95 2.86
N SER A 77 -4.30 -2.69 3.25
CA SER A 77 -4.06 -2.21 4.60
C SER A 77 -5.31 -1.58 5.18
N THR A 78 -5.62 -1.91 6.42
CA THR A 78 -6.67 -1.21 7.18
C THR A 78 -6.10 0.05 7.80
N LEU A 79 -6.63 1.21 7.42
CA LEU A 79 -6.35 2.52 8.02
C LEU A 79 -7.26 2.70 9.25
N GLU A 80 -6.67 2.57 10.43
CA GLU A 80 -7.43 2.55 11.70
C GLU A 80 -8.04 3.93 12.00
N LYS A 81 -9.33 3.97 12.37
CA LYS A 81 -10.03 5.21 12.75
C LYS A 81 -10.80 5.05 14.07
N PRO A 82 -10.13 4.72 15.19
CA PRO A 82 -10.79 4.32 16.45
C PRO A 82 -11.63 5.42 17.11
N TYR A 83 -11.40 6.70 16.78
CA TYR A 83 -12.07 7.84 17.40
C TYR A 83 -13.01 8.61 16.45
N SER A 84 -13.34 8.05 15.29
CA SER A 84 -14.25 8.72 14.35
C SER A 84 -15.50 7.86 14.14
N PRO A 85 -16.56 8.00 14.96
CA PRO A 85 -17.81 7.28 14.75
C PRO A 85 -18.62 7.77 13.54
N PHE A 86 -18.14 8.82 12.83
CA PHE A 86 -18.85 9.50 11.76
C PHE A 86 -18.05 9.57 10.45
N ASN A 87 -17.42 8.47 10.04
CA ASN A 87 -16.80 8.39 8.71
C ASN A 87 -17.63 7.48 7.81
N ALA A 88 -17.95 7.97 6.60
CA ALA A 88 -18.75 7.28 5.61
C ALA A 88 -18.07 6.04 4.94
N LEU A 89 -16.95 5.58 5.50
CA LEU A 89 -16.07 4.51 4.99
C LEU A 89 -15.63 3.53 6.09
N LEU A 90 -16.34 3.49 7.22
CA LEU A 90 -15.96 2.62 8.33
C LEU A 90 -16.56 1.24 8.14
N TYR A 91 -15.68 0.28 7.93
CA TYR A 91 -16.03 -1.11 7.89
C TYR A 91 -15.22 -1.87 8.94
N ARG A 92 -15.79 -2.96 9.43
CA ARG A 92 -15.12 -3.85 10.39
C ARG A 92 -14.15 -4.75 9.64
N HIS A 93 -12.87 -4.65 9.98
CA HIS A 93 -11.79 -5.41 9.37
C HIS A 93 -10.90 -6.04 10.42
N TRP A 94 -10.32 -7.19 10.12
CA TRP A 94 -9.25 -7.74 10.95
C TRP A 94 -8.01 -6.86 10.81
N SER A 95 -7.50 -6.30 11.92
CA SER A 95 -6.21 -5.63 11.96
C SER A 95 -5.15 -6.61 12.44
N GLY A 96 -4.18 -6.91 11.58
CA GLY A 96 -3.01 -7.71 11.97
C GLY A 96 -2.17 -7.04 13.07
N LYS A 97 -2.20 -5.70 13.14
CA LYS A 97 -1.50 -4.91 14.16
C LYS A 97 -2.14 -5.07 15.54
N GLN A 98 -3.46 -4.97 15.63
CA GLN A 98 -4.19 -5.08 16.91
C GLN A 98 -4.57 -6.52 17.25
N LYS A 99 -4.44 -7.46 16.29
CA LYS A 99 -4.95 -8.84 16.38
C LYS A 99 -6.43 -8.89 16.79
N ALA A 100 -7.20 -7.94 16.28
CA ALA A 100 -8.60 -7.74 16.61
C ALA A 100 -9.35 -7.18 15.40
N VAL A 101 -10.68 -7.29 15.44
CA VAL A 101 -11.54 -6.61 14.48
C VAL A 101 -11.63 -5.13 14.86
N VAL A 102 -11.17 -4.26 13.97
CA VAL A 102 -11.15 -2.80 14.12
C VAL A 102 -12.05 -2.15 13.08
N GLU A 103 -12.51 -0.94 13.38
CA GLU A 103 -13.16 -0.08 12.39
C GLU A 103 -12.12 0.79 11.69
N GLY A 104 -12.18 0.80 10.36
CA GLY A 104 -11.23 1.55 9.55
C GLY A 104 -11.61 1.58 8.09
N VAL A 105 -10.76 2.28 7.33
CA VAL A 105 -10.86 2.37 5.87
C VAL A 105 -9.90 1.34 5.28
N ASN A 106 -10.37 0.44 4.41
CA ASN A 106 -9.50 -0.53 3.76
C ASN A 106 -8.96 0.02 2.44
N LEU A 107 -7.63 0.14 2.37
CA LEU A 107 -6.87 0.63 1.23
C LEU A 107 -6.22 -0.55 0.52
N ILE A 108 -6.65 -0.83 -0.70
CA ILE A 108 -6.05 -1.83 -1.59
C ILE A 108 -5.00 -1.10 -2.44
N THR A 109 -3.78 -1.63 -2.51
CA THR A 109 -2.67 -1.02 -3.24
C THR A 109 -2.11 -2.00 -4.26
N LEU A 110 -1.82 -1.49 -5.46
CA LEU A 110 -0.93 -2.15 -6.41
C LEU A 110 0.42 -1.42 -6.38
N LEU A 111 1.44 -2.14 -5.95
CA LEU A 111 2.80 -1.65 -5.80
C LEU A 111 3.68 -2.27 -6.90
N TRP A 112 4.47 -1.44 -7.58
CA TRP A 112 5.61 -1.89 -8.35
C TRP A 112 6.88 -1.86 -7.50
N THR A 113 7.71 -2.90 -7.62
CA THR A 113 9.02 -2.94 -6.96
C THR A 113 10.05 -3.72 -7.77
N ASP A 114 11.28 -3.21 -7.78
CA ASP A 114 12.49 -3.91 -8.26
C ASP A 114 13.18 -4.71 -7.14
N GLY A 115 12.53 -4.87 -5.98
CA GLY A 115 13.09 -5.48 -4.77
C GLY A 115 13.73 -4.46 -3.82
N VAL A 116 13.89 -3.21 -4.25
CA VAL A 116 14.39 -2.10 -3.43
C VAL A 116 13.32 -1.03 -3.28
N ARG A 117 12.83 -0.50 -4.40
CA ARG A 117 11.91 0.64 -4.41
C ARG A 117 10.47 0.23 -4.12
N CYS A 118 9.71 1.15 -3.54
CA CYS A 118 8.29 0.98 -3.23
C CYS A 118 7.47 2.01 -4.03
N VAL A 119 7.09 1.69 -5.27
CA VAL A 119 6.35 2.64 -6.12
C VAL A 119 4.87 2.26 -6.17
N PRO A 120 3.96 2.98 -5.49
CA PRO A 120 2.52 2.75 -5.65
C PRO A 120 2.10 3.20 -7.05
N VAL A 121 1.58 2.26 -7.85
CA VAL A 121 1.18 2.52 -9.23
C VAL A 121 -0.33 2.61 -9.39
N ASP A 122 -1.08 2.07 -8.42
CA ASP A 122 -2.52 2.21 -8.36
C ASP A 122 -3.05 1.94 -6.93
N TYR A 123 -4.25 2.42 -6.62
CA TYR A 123 -4.95 2.13 -5.36
C TYR A 123 -6.48 2.13 -5.50
N ARG A 124 -7.15 1.44 -4.59
CA ARG A 124 -8.61 1.48 -4.42
C ARG A 124 -8.95 1.61 -2.93
N VAL A 125 -10.02 2.33 -2.64
CA VAL A 125 -10.59 2.38 -1.29
C VAL A 125 -11.85 1.53 -1.31
N PHE A 126 -11.87 0.48 -0.49
CA PHE A 126 -13.00 -0.44 -0.42
C PHE A 126 -14.24 0.24 0.15
N ASP A 127 -15.32 0.28 -0.64
CA ASP A 127 -16.61 0.87 -0.24
C ASP A 127 -17.80 0.09 -0.82
N LYS A 128 -17.97 -1.15 -0.33
CA LYS A 128 -18.96 -2.10 -0.83
C LYS A 128 -20.38 -1.55 -0.86
N ASP A 129 -20.78 -0.74 0.11
CA ASP A 129 -22.14 -0.20 0.17
C ASP A 129 -22.43 0.82 -0.95
N ARG A 130 -21.39 1.41 -1.55
CA ARG A 130 -21.55 2.37 -2.65
C ARG A 130 -21.31 1.77 -4.02
N ASP A 131 -20.27 0.96 -4.18
CA ASP A 131 -19.88 0.43 -5.49
C ASP A 131 -20.32 -1.03 -5.71
N GLY A 132 -20.76 -1.72 -4.66
CA GLY A 132 -21.15 -3.13 -4.72
C GLY A 132 -19.97 -4.10 -4.92
N LYS A 133 -18.73 -3.60 -4.92
CA LYS A 133 -17.54 -4.36 -5.28
C LYS A 133 -16.96 -5.08 -4.07
N THR A 134 -16.42 -6.26 -4.33
CA THR A 134 -15.58 -7.00 -3.40
C THR A 134 -14.13 -6.60 -3.58
N LYS A 135 -13.28 -6.97 -2.60
CA LYS A 135 -11.82 -6.81 -2.76
C LYS A 135 -11.26 -7.55 -3.99
N ASN A 136 -11.87 -8.69 -4.38
CA ASN A 136 -11.46 -9.41 -5.57
C ASN A 136 -11.85 -8.68 -6.86
N ASP A 137 -12.95 -7.93 -6.87
CA ASP A 137 -13.32 -7.11 -8.01
C ASP A 137 -12.32 -5.96 -8.19
N HIS A 138 -11.95 -5.28 -7.10
CA HIS A 138 -10.88 -4.28 -7.14
C HIS A 138 -9.54 -4.89 -7.57
N PHE A 139 -9.19 -6.07 -7.07
CA PHE A 139 -7.98 -6.79 -7.51
C PHE A 139 -7.97 -6.98 -9.02
N ALA A 140 -9.08 -7.47 -9.58
CA ALA A 140 -9.20 -7.71 -11.00
C ALA A 140 -9.10 -6.41 -11.82
N GLU A 141 -9.81 -5.37 -11.41
CA GLU A 141 -9.80 -4.06 -12.08
C GLU A 141 -8.40 -3.44 -12.12
N MET A 142 -7.68 -3.45 -10.99
CA MET A 142 -6.32 -2.89 -10.91
C MET A 142 -5.34 -3.65 -11.81
N LEU A 143 -5.47 -4.98 -11.93
CA LEU A 143 -4.62 -5.76 -12.85
C LEU A 143 -5.00 -5.55 -14.32
N VAL A 144 -6.29 -5.37 -14.63
CA VAL A 144 -6.74 -4.99 -15.98
C VAL A 144 -6.16 -3.64 -16.37
N GLU A 145 -6.24 -2.63 -15.49
CA GLU A 145 -5.63 -1.31 -15.72
C GLU A 145 -4.11 -1.41 -15.89
N ALA A 146 -3.42 -2.18 -15.04
CA ALA A 146 -1.99 -2.42 -15.20
C ALA A 146 -1.67 -3.06 -16.56
N TYR A 147 -2.45 -4.04 -17.00
CA TYR A 147 -2.25 -4.66 -18.30
C TYR A 147 -2.47 -3.66 -19.45
N GLN A 148 -3.52 -2.85 -19.37
CA GLN A 148 -3.81 -1.79 -20.35
C GLN A 148 -2.73 -0.70 -20.39
N ARG A 149 -2.10 -0.39 -19.25
CA ARG A 149 -0.94 0.51 -19.14
C ARG A 149 0.35 -0.09 -19.71
N GLY A 150 0.34 -1.36 -20.14
CA GLY A 150 1.46 -2.01 -20.81
C GLY A 150 2.46 -2.67 -19.86
N PHE A 151 2.08 -2.97 -18.61
CA PHE A 151 2.95 -3.69 -17.70
C PHE A 151 3.32 -5.08 -18.25
N ASN A 152 4.57 -5.47 -18.01
CA ASN A 152 5.09 -6.80 -18.27
C ASN A 152 6.02 -7.20 -17.11
N PRO A 153 5.47 -7.42 -15.91
CA PRO A 153 6.26 -7.70 -14.72
C PRO A 153 6.82 -9.12 -14.76
N ALA A 154 7.92 -9.36 -14.05
CA ALA A 154 8.46 -10.70 -13.89
C ALA A 154 7.47 -11.63 -13.14
N LEU A 155 6.65 -11.05 -12.25
CA LEU A 155 5.72 -11.77 -11.40
C LEU A 155 4.64 -10.83 -10.84
N VAL A 156 3.46 -11.38 -10.57
CA VAL A 156 2.41 -10.75 -9.76
C VAL A 156 2.30 -11.48 -8.42
N CYS A 157 2.61 -10.77 -7.34
CA CYS A 157 2.59 -11.29 -5.98
C CYS A 157 1.38 -10.77 -5.20
N PHE A 158 0.73 -11.61 -4.40
CA PHE A 158 -0.42 -11.20 -3.59
C PHE A 158 -0.72 -12.18 -2.46
N ASP A 159 -1.44 -11.70 -1.45
CA ASP A 159 -1.85 -12.53 -0.31
C ASP A 159 -2.79 -13.67 -0.72
N SER A 160 -2.78 -14.73 0.10
CA SER A 160 -3.65 -15.90 -0.02
C SER A 160 -5.15 -15.59 -0.09
N TRP A 161 -5.59 -14.45 0.47
CA TRP A 161 -6.97 -14.00 0.39
C TRP A 161 -7.41 -13.74 -1.06
N TYR A 162 -6.49 -13.26 -1.91
CA TYR A 162 -6.73 -12.97 -3.32
C TYR A 162 -6.50 -14.19 -4.24
N ALA A 163 -6.15 -15.36 -3.70
CA ALA A 163 -5.85 -16.57 -4.46
C ALA A 163 -7.11 -17.34 -4.97
N SER A 164 -8.15 -16.61 -5.39
CA SER A 164 -9.33 -17.17 -6.06
C SER A 164 -8.94 -17.78 -7.41
N VAL A 165 -9.68 -18.79 -7.90
CA VAL A 165 -9.34 -19.41 -9.21
C VAL A 165 -9.46 -18.39 -10.34
N GLU A 166 -10.42 -17.49 -10.21
CA GLU A 166 -10.77 -16.41 -11.11
C GLU A 166 -9.59 -15.43 -11.24
N ASN A 167 -9.02 -14.97 -10.12
CA ASN A 167 -7.86 -14.08 -10.11
C ASN A 167 -6.61 -14.76 -10.71
N LEU A 168 -6.38 -16.04 -10.35
CA LEU A 168 -5.25 -16.79 -10.93
C LEU A 168 -5.39 -16.92 -12.45
N LYS A 169 -6.60 -17.18 -12.95
CA LYS A 169 -6.89 -17.23 -14.39
C LYS A 169 -6.72 -15.88 -15.05
N LEU A 170 -7.11 -14.79 -14.40
CA LEU A 170 -6.94 -13.43 -14.89
C LEU A 170 -5.45 -13.12 -15.10
N VAL A 171 -4.60 -13.35 -14.09
CA VAL A 171 -3.14 -13.16 -14.23
C VAL A 171 -2.59 -13.97 -15.42
N ARG A 172 -3.00 -15.24 -15.54
CA ARG A 172 -2.60 -16.09 -16.66
C ARG A 172 -3.09 -15.57 -18.02
N SER A 173 -4.27 -14.94 -18.08
CA SER A 173 -4.84 -14.40 -19.32
C SER A 173 -4.02 -13.24 -19.90
N PHE A 174 -3.29 -12.52 -19.05
CA PHE A 174 -2.34 -11.49 -19.45
C PHE A 174 -0.98 -12.05 -19.90
N GLY A 175 -0.78 -13.37 -19.85
CA GLY A 175 0.52 -14.00 -20.09
C GLY A 175 1.50 -13.84 -18.92
N TRP A 176 1.05 -13.30 -17.78
CA TRP A 176 1.89 -13.11 -16.61
C TRP A 176 1.93 -14.35 -15.71
N HIS A 177 2.90 -14.38 -14.81
CA HIS A 177 3.02 -15.40 -13.78
C HIS A 177 2.65 -14.83 -12.40
N PHE A 178 2.19 -15.69 -11.48
CA PHE A 178 1.92 -15.30 -10.10
C PHE A 178 2.80 -16.01 -9.08
N LEU A 179 2.92 -15.42 -7.90
CA LEU A 179 3.36 -16.08 -6.67
C LEU A 179 2.44 -15.67 -5.52
N THR A 180 1.85 -16.65 -4.86
CA THR A 180 0.93 -16.43 -3.74
C THR A 180 1.05 -17.56 -2.73
N ARG A 181 0.31 -17.48 -1.61
CA ARG A 181 0.17 -18.58 -0.66
C ARG A 181 -1.18 -19.24 -0.83
N LEU A 182 -1.24 -20.57 -0.69
CA LEU A 182 -2.49 -21.31 -0.65
C LEU A 182 -2.91 -21.57 0.80
N LYS A 183 -4.21 -21.40 1.07
CA LYS A 183 -4.81 -21.88 2.32
C LYS A 183 -4.66 -23.40 2.41
N SER A 184 -4.48 -23.93 3.62
CA SER A 184 -4.24 -25.36 3.88
C SER A 184 -5.31 -26.28 3.29
N ASN A 185 -6.57 -25.83 3.26
CA ASN A 185 -7.71 -26.56 2.71
C ASN A 185 -7.85 -26.46 1.18
N ARG A 186 -6.96 -25.74 0.48
CA ARG A 186 -7.00 -25.61 -0.98
C ARG A 186 -6.79 -26.98 -1.62
N ARG A 187 -7.64 -27.30 -2.59
CA ARG A 187 -7.70 -28.63 -3.22
C ARG A 187 -6.71 -28.76 -4.37
N ILE A 188 -5.76 -29.68 -4.25
CA ILE A 188 -4.76 -30.01 -5.28
C ILE A 188 -4.73 -31.52 -5.56
N ARG A 189 -4.17 -31.90 -6.70
CA ARG A 189 -3.87 -33.29 -7.07
C ARG A 189 -2.40 -33.40 -7.47
N VAL A 190 -1.67 -34.33 -6.85
CA VAL A 190 -0.27 -34.64 -7.20
C VAL A 190 -0.25 -35.87 -8.10
N GLY A 191 0.42 -35.79 -9.25
CA GLY A 191 0.43 -36.87 -10.25
C GLY A 191 -0.98 -37.35 -10.62
N ASN A 192 -1.17 -38.67 -10.62
CA ASN A 192 -2.44 -39.34 -10.91
C ASN A 192 -3.30 -39.60 -9.65
N GLY A 193 -2.97 -38.96 -8.52
CA GLY A 193 -3.69 -39.15 -7.26
C GLY A 193 -5.11 -38.57 -7.24
N SER A 194 -5.77 -38.64 -6.09
CA SER A 194 -7.06 -37.98 -5.87
C SER A 194 -6.87 -36.50 -5.51
N LEU A 195 -7.97 -35.75 -5.60
CA LEU A 195 -7.99 -34.35 -5.19
C LEU A 195 -8.10 -34.25 -3.66
N GLN A 196 -7.10 -33.66 -3.01
CA GLN A 196 -6.99 -33.57 -1.55
C GLN A 196 -6.59 -32.16 -1.11
N ALA A 197 -6.68 -31.86 0.19
CA ALA A 197 -6.19 -30.58 0.70
C ALA A 197 -4.66 -30.49 0.55
N VAL A 198 -4.13 -29.29 0.29
CA VAL A 198 -2.68 -29.09 0.13
C VAL A 198 -1.91 -29.49 1.40
N SER A 199 -2.54 -29.34 2.57
CA SER A 199 -1.96 -29.78 3.84
C SER A 199 -1.88 -31.30 4.02
N GLU A 200 -2.74 -32.04 3.32
CA GLU A 200 -2.81 -33.51 3.38
C GLU A 200 -1.94 -34.16 2.29
N ALA A 201 -1.55 -33.39 1.26
CA ALA A 201 -0.87 -33.90 0.08
C ALA A 201 0.58 -34.36 0.32
N GLY A 202 1.09 -34.28 1.55
CA GLY A 202 2.42 -34.79 1.90
C GLY A 202 3.57 -34.09 1.15
N LEU A 203 3.40 -32.84 0.75
CA LEU A 203 4.39 -32.13 -0.08
C LEU A 203 5.75 -32.05 0.64
N CYS A 204 6.81 -32.39 -0.09
CA CYS A 204 8.19 -32.25 0.35
C CYS A 204 8.61 -30.77 0.37
N GLY A 205 9.52 -30.41 1.28
CA GLY A 205 10.23 -29.12 1.22
C GLY A 205 11.32 -29.13 0.13
N GLY A 206 11.96 -27.99 -0.12
CA GLY A 206 13.02 -27.87 -1.13
C GLY A 206 12.48 -27.39 -2.47
N ASP A 207 12.81 -28.10 -3.56
CA ASP A 207 12.47 -27.71 -4.95
C ASP A 207 10.97 -27.71 -5.29
N GLY A 208 10.09 -27.88 -4.31
CA GLY A 208 8.64 -27.88 -4.49
C GLY A 208 8.08 -29.08 -5.26
N THR A 209 6.79 -29.06 -5.51
CA THR A 209 6.06 -30.14 -6.17
C THR A 209 5.13 -29.57 -7.23
N ILE A 210 5.21 -30.11 -8.45
CA ILE A 210 4.24 -29.81 -9.50
C ILE A 210 2.93 -30.53 -9.19
N CYS A 211 1.83 -29.79 -9.16
CA CYS A 211 0.51 -30.33 -8.86
C CYS A 211 -0.58 -29.63 -9.68
N TRP A 212 -1.72 -30.29 -9.79
CA TRP A 212 -2.90 -29.75 -10.44
C TRP A 212 -3.81 -29.07 -9.42
N LEU A 213 -3.97 -27.75 -9.53
CA LEU A 213 -4.87 -26.97 -8.70
C LEU A 213 -6.31 -27.05 -9.23
N LYS A 214 -7.27 -27.42 -8.38
CA LYS A 214 -8.69 -27.55 -8.77
C LYS A 214 -9.19 -26.26 -9.44
N GLY A 215 -9.72 -26.40 -10.66
CA GLY A 215 -10.32 -25.30 -11.40
C GLY A 215 -9.34 -24.38 -12.14
N PHE A 216 -8.03 -24.51 -11.90
CA PHE A 216 -7.01 -23.68 -12.55
C PHE A 216 -6.15 -24.46 -13.57
N GLY A 217 -5.50 -25.53 -13.13
CA GLY A 217 -4.49 -26.24 -13.92
C GLY A 217 -3.21 -26.54 -13.14
N GLU A 218 -2.16 -26.87 -13.87
CA GLU A 218 -0.84 -27.19 -13.30
C GLU A 218 -0.15 -25.95 -12.71
N ILE A 219 0.37 -26.11 -11.50
CA ILE A 219 1.16 -25.12 -10.75
C ILE A 219 2.31 -25.83 -10.03
N LYS A 220 3.27 -25.04 -9.53
CA LYS A 220 4.28 -25.52 -8.58
C LYS A 220 3.96 -25.01 -7.19
N VAL A 221 4.01 -25.91 -6.20
CA VAL A 221 3.82 -25.59 -4.79
C VAL A 221 5.10 -25.87 -4.02
N LEU A 222 5.63 -24.87 -3.33
CA LEU A 222 6.79 -24.95 -2.47
C LEU A 222 6.32 -24.87 -1.01
N ARG A 223 6.61 -25.93 -0.24
CA ARG A 223 6.22 -26.01 1.16
C ARG A 223 7.35 -25.48 2.04
N VAL A 224 7.05 -24.45 2.82
CA VAL A 224 7.96 -23.87 3.81
C VAL A 224 7.44 -24.19 5.21
N ARG A 225 8.29 -24.73 6.10
CA ARG A 225 7.92 -24.93 7.50
C ARG A 225 8.20 -23.64 8.28
N ALA A 226 7.18 -23.11 8.95
CA ALA A 226 7.33 -22.01 9.88
C ALA A 226 7.96 -22.49 11.20
N THR A 227 8.54 -21.55 11.95
CA THR A 227 9.19 -21.82 13.24
C THR A 227 8.22 -22.32 14.33
N ASP A 228 6.94 -22.02 14.20
CA ASP A 228 5.88 -22.48 15.11
C ASP A 228 5.36 -23.89 14.77
N GLY A 229 5.99 -24.57 13.81
CA GLY A 229 5.59 -25.91 13.36
C GLY A 229 4.48 -25.91 12.31
N THR A 230 3.90 -24.76 11.97
CA THR A 230 2.95 -24.65 10.86
C THR A 230 3.67 -24.76 9.51
N SER A 231 2.92 -25.01 8.44
CA SER A 231 3.46 -25.07 7.08
C SER A 231 2.77 -24.03 6.22
N GLU A 232 3.56 -23.21 5.53
CA GLU A 232 3.10 -22.33 4.47
C GLU A 232 3.24 -23.02 3.12
N TYR A 233 2.27 -22.82 2.25
CA TYR A 233 2.22 -23.41 0.91
C TYR A 233 2.30 -22.31 -0.13
N TRP A 234 3.52 -21.99 -0.56
CA TRP A 234 3.75 -21.03 -1.63
C TRP A 234 3.42 -21.67 -2.98
N ALA A 235 2.68 -20.98 -3.83
CA ALA A 235 2.22 -21.47 -5.11
C ALA A 235 2.54 -20.47 -6.22
N THR A 236 3.03 -21.00 -7.33
CA THR A 236 3.37 -20.22 -8.52
C THR A 236 2.95 -20.94 -9.80
N SER A 237 2.61 -20.16 -10.82
CA SER A 237 2.48 -20.65 -12.20
C SER A 237 3.82 -20.89 -12.89
N LEU A 238 4.94 -20.38 -12.34
CA LEU A 238 6.28 -20.53 -12.89
C LEU A 238 6.88 -21.88 -12.45
N LYS A 239 6.72 -22.92 -13.27
CA LYS A 239 7.00 -24.32 -12.87
C LYS A 239 8.48 -24.62 -12.64
N GLN A 240 9.36 -23.82 -13.21
CA GLN A 240 10.81 -23.92 -13.03
C GLN A 240 11.31 -23.16 -11.80
N MET A 241 10.47 -22.39 -11.11
CA MET A 241 10.88 -21.56 -9.97
C MET A 241 11.55 -22.42 -8.89
N THR A 242 12.77 -22.06 -8.53
CA THR A 242 13.51 -22.66 -7.43
C THR A 242 13.09 -22.07 -6.08
N GLU A 243 13.47 -22.74 -4.99
CA GLU A 243 13.21 -22.23 -3.64
C GLU A 243 13.93 -20.90 -3.38
N ALA A 244 15.14 -20.71 -3.90
CA ALA A 244 15.89 -19.46 -3.78
C ALA A 244 15.22 -18.30 -4.56
N GLU A 245 14.70 -18.57 -5.75
CA GLU A 245 13.94 -17.55 -6.52
C GLU A 245 12.63 -17.19 -5.81
N ARG A 246 11.91 -18.20 -5.29
CA ARG A 246 10.71 -18.00 -4.47
C ARG A 246 11.02 -17.11 -3.26
N GLU A 247 12.18 -17.26 -2.63
CA GLU A 247 12.62 -16.40 -1.52
C GLU A 247 12.89 -14.97 -1.94
N LYS A 248 13.65 -14.79 -3.02
CA LYS A 248 13.91 -13.47 -3.59
C LYS A 248 12.60 -12.73 -3.90
N PHE A 249 11.64 -13.40 -4.54
CA PHE A 249 10.35 -12.79 -4.87
C PHE A 249 9.47 -12.55 -3.65
N ALA A 250 9.48 -13.45 -2.65
CA ALA A 250 8.77 -13.23 -1.39
C ALA A 250 9.33 -12.03 -0.61
N LEU A 251 10.65 -11.88 -0.53
CA LEU A 251 11.32 -10.72 0.08
C LEU A 251 10.99 -9.43 -0.67
N SER A 252 10.94 -9.49 -2.01
CA SER A 252 10.53 -8.35 -2.84
C SER A 252 9.06 -8.01 -2.63
N ALA A 253 8.18 -9.01 -2.54
CA ALA A 253 6.76 -8.80 -2.27
C ALA A 253 6.53 -8.13 -0.90
N TRP A 254 7.35 -8.46 0.09
CA TRP A 254 7.29 -7.85 1.43
C TRP A 254 7.51 -6.32 1.43
N ARG A 255 8.00 -5.73 0.32
CA ARG A 255 8.08 -4.28 0.14
C ARG A 255 6.72 -3.58 0.26
N ILE A 256 5.61 -4.26 -0.03
CA ILE A 256 4.28 -3.67 0.17
C ILE A 256 3.94 -3.43 1.64
N GLU A 257 4.40 -4.30 2.54
CA GLU A 257 4.25 -4.08 3.98
C GLU A 257 5.11 -2.90 4.45
N MET A 258 6.32 -2.74 3.88
CA MET A 258 7.17 -1.57 4.13
C MET A 258 6.53 -0.28 3.63
N TYR A 259 5.96 -0.32 2.43
CA TYR A 259 5.17 0.78 1.87
C TYR A 259 4.02 1.17 2.81
N HIS A 260 3.15 0.25 3.22
CA HIS A 260 2.03 0.56 4.10
C HIS A 260 2.49 1.11 5.44
N ARG A 261 3.57 0.56 6.01
CA ARG A 261 4.18 1.09 7.24
C ARG A 261 4.70 2.51 7.04
N GLY A 262 5.41 2.76 5.95
CA GLY A 262 5.93 4.08 5.60
C GLY A 262 4.81 5.10 5.37
N LEU A 263 3.75 4.72 4.65
CA LEU A 263 2.58 5.56 4.42
C LEU A 263 1.89 5.98 5.73
N LYS A 264 1.77 5.05 6.69
CA LYS A 264 1.19 5.31 8.02
C LYS A 264 2.07 6.19 8.89
N GLN A 265 3.37 5.89 8.95
CA GLN A 265 4.29 6.53 9.88
C GLN A 265 4.84 7.86 9.36
N GLN A 266 5.18 7.91 8.07
CA GLN A 266 5.87 9.05 7.45
C GLN A 266 4.88 10.00 6.78
N CYS A 267 3.84 9.48 6.11
CA CYS A 267 2.83 10.32 5.45
C CYS A 267 1.55 10.50 6.27
N LEU A 268 1.50 9.91 7.47
CA LEU A 268 0.48 10.17 8.49
C LEU A 268 -0.96 10.00 7.98
N ILE A 269 -1.19 9.07 7.05
CA ILE A 269 -2.48 8.86 6.37
C ILE A 269 -3.63 8.55 7.35
N GLU A 270 -3.32 7.99 8.52
CA GLU A 270 -4.30 7.69 9.57
C GLU A 270 -4.64 8.91 10.43
N ARG A 271 -3.89 10.02 10.35
CA ARG A 271 -4.00 11.16 11.27
C ARG A 271 -5.05 12.20 10.88
N ALA A 272 -5.48 12.28 9.62
CA ALA A 272 -6.52 13.24 9.26
C ALA A 272 -7.86 12.92 9.95
N GLN A 273 -8.50 13.97 10.43
CA GLN A 273 -9.79 13.94 11.15
C GLN A 273 -10.98 14.32 10.25
N CYS A 274 -10.80 14.25 8.93
CA CYS A 274 -11.87 14.51 7.97
C CYS A 274 -13.01 13.48 8.17
N ARG A 275 -14.26 13.97 8.14
CA ARG A 275 -15.47 13.15 8.36
C ARG A 275 -16.28 12.85 7.10
N ARG A 276 -16.13 13.70 6.07
CA ARG A 276 -16.85 13.55 4.80
C ARG A 276 -16.05 12.68 3.84
N LEU A 277 -16.75 11.85 3.06
CA LEU A 277 -16.16 10.90 2.11
C LEU A 277 -15.08 11.52 1.22
N ARG A 278 -15.45 12.56 0.45
CA ARG A 278 -14.54 13.15 -0.54
C ARG A 278 -13.26 13.72 0.08
N PRO A 279 -13.30 14.51 1.17
CA PRO A 279 -12.09 14.89 1.90
C PRO A 279 -11.23 13.73 2.40
N VAL A 280 -11.84 12.62 2.85
CA VAL A 280 -11.10 11.42 3.26
C VAL A 280 -10.38 10.78 2.07
N LEU A 281 -11.08 10.57 0.95
CA LEU A 281 -10.49 10.02 -0.27
C LEU A 281 -9.36 10.89 -0.83
N ASN A 282 -9.57 12.21 -0.87
CA ASN A 282 -8.55 13.15 -1.33
C ASN A 282 -7.35 13.17 -0.39
N HIS A 283 -7.54 13.13 0.93
CA HIS A 283 -6.43 13.02 1.87
C HIS A 283 -5.61 11.73 1.63
N ILE A 284 -6.28 10.59 1.43
CA ILE A 284 -5.63 9.31 1.12
C ILE A 284 -4.78 9.45 -0.15
N GLY A 285 -5.36 9.93 -1.26
CA GLY A 285 -4.64 10.10 -2.52
C GLY A 285 -3.43 11.05 -2.40
N LEU A 286 -3.58 12.16 -1.68
CA LEU A 286 -2.48 13.12 -1.45
C LEU A 286 -1.38 12.52 -0.56
N CYS A 287 -1.71 11.68 0.44
CA CYS A 287 -0.72 10.96 1.22
C CYS A 287 0.06 9.94 0.39
N ILE A 288 -0.59 9.25 -0.55
CA ILE A 288 0.08 8.29 -1.45
C ILE A 288 1.04 9.02 -2.39
N ARG A 289 0.62 10.16 -2.95
CA ARG A 289 1.52 11.01 -3.76
C ARG A 289 2.66 11.62 -2.95
N ALA A 290 2.40 12.01 -1.69
CA ALA A 290 3.46 12.43 -0.77
C ALA A 290 4.49 11.33 -0.53
N PHE A 291 4.02 10.09 -0.32
CA PHE A 291 4.90 8.93 -0.18
C PHE A 291 5.73 8.71 -1.44
N LEU A 292 5.11 8.75 -2.63
CA LEU A 292 5.81 8.55 -3.90
C LEU A 292 6.96 9.55 -4.08
N ARG A 293 6.74 10.83 -3.76
CA ARG A 293 7.78 11.87 -3.83
C ARG A 293 8.88 11.64 -2.81
N LEU A 294 8.52 11.26 -1.59
CA LEU A 294 9.48 10.93 -0.52
C LEU A 294 10.34 9.72 -0.90
N GLU A 295 9.74 8.66 -1.42
CA GLU A 295 10.44 7.47 -1.91
C GLU A 295 11.42 7.83 -3.03
N SER A 296 10.97 8.62 -4.01
CA SER A 296 11.81 9.08 -5.12
C SER A 296 13.05 9.83 -4.63
N HIS A 297 12.87 10.75 -3.67
CA HIS A 297 13.98 11.51 -3.09
C HIS A 297 14.93 10.60 -2.31
N CYS A 298 14.41 9.78 -1.40
CA CYS A 298 15.19 8.86 -0.59
C CYS A 298 16.02 7.87 -1.42
N TYR A 299 15.47 7.39 -2.53
CA TYR A 299 16.19 6.54 -3.46
C TYR A 299 17.37 7.25 -4.12
N ARG A 300 17.17 8.48 -4.63
CA ARG A 300 18.23 9.28 -5.26
C ARG A 300 19.34 9.65 -4.29
N GLU A 301 18.96 10.10 -3.10
CA GLU A 301 19.91 10.55 -2.07
C GLU A 301 20.46 9.42 -1.19
N LYS A 302 20.05 8.16 -1.45
CA LYS A 302 20.47 6.96 -0.70
C LYS A 302 20.27 7.11 0.81
N MET A 303 19.11 7.63 1.21
CA MET A 303 18.76 7.82 2.63
C MET A 303 17.43 7.15 2.98
N SER A 304 17.18 6.93 4.27
CA SER A 304 15.90 6.40 4.72
C SER A 304 14.81 7.48 4.74
N TRP A 305 13.53 7.08 4.65
CA TRP A 305 12.39 8.01 4.82
C TRP A 305 12.43 8.76 6.15
N VAL A 306 12.86 8.05 7.21
CA VAL A 306 13.00 8.61 8.56
C VAL A 306 14.05 9.71 8.57
N GLU A 307 15.21 9.47 7.95
CA GLU A 307 16.27 10.48 7.89
C GLU A 307 15.85 11.70 7.06
N ALA A 308 15.23 11.50 5.90
CA ALA A 308 14.73 12.59 5.07
C ALA A 308 13.77 13.51 5.84
N LYS A 309 12.80 12.93 6.57
CA LYS A 309 11.87 13.72 7.40
C LYS A 309 12.55 14.34 8.62
N THR A 310 13.43 13.59 9.28
CA THR A 310 14.14 14.07 10.46
C THR A 310 15.06 15.23 10.10
N GLY A 311 15.65 15.23 8.90
CA GLY A 311 16.45 16.34 8.38
C GLY A 311 15.70 17.67 8.40
N ILE A 312 14.43 17.68 7.95
CA ILE A 312 13.58 18.88 7.98
C ILE A 312 13.37 19.37 9.42
N ILE A 313 13.02 18.45 10.33
CA ILE A 313 12.75 18.79 11.74
C ILE A 313 14.02 19.26 12.45
N ARG A 314 15.17 18.68 12.10
CA ARG A 314 16.48 18.99 12.69
C ARG A 314 16.84 20.45 12.50
N GLU A 315 16.49 21.07 11.37
CA GLU A 315 16.69 22.51 11.19
C GLU A 315 15.85 23.34 12.15
N ALA A 316 14.56 23.01 12.33
CA ALA A 316 13.71 23.69 13.30
C ALA A 316 14.22 23.54 14.74
N VAL A 317 14.73 22.35 15.10
CA VAL A 317 15.38 22.11 16.39
C VAL A 317 16.64 22.95 16.55
N ARG A 318 17.50 23.03 15.52
CA ARG A 318 18.70 23.89 15.55
C ARG A 318 18.31 25.36 15.76
N THR A 319 17.31 25.87 15.04
CA THR A 319 16.81 27.23 15.23
C THR A 319 16.31 27.47 16.66
N TYR A 320 15.54 26.52 17.24
CA TYR A 320 15.10 26.62 18.63
C TYR A 320 16.28 26.63 19.61
N LEU A 321 17.27 25.74 19.43
CA LEU A 321 18.44 25.68 20.30
C LEU A 321 19.31 26.95 20.23
N SER A 322 19.29 27.67 19.10
CA SER A 322 19.96 28.97 18.99
C SER A 322 19.26 30.09 19.77
N ASN A 323 17.96 29.96 20.06
CA ASN A 323 17.20 30.95 20.83
C ASN A 323 16.06 30.28 21.64
N PRO A 324 16.38 29.57 22.73
CA PRO A 324 15.39 28.81 23.50
C PRO A 324 14.41 29.73 24.24
N LEU A 325 13.11 29.49 24.07
CA LEU A 325 12.04 30.33 24.63
C LEU A 325 11.67 30.00 26.09
N TYR A 326 11.87 28.75 26.54
CA TYR A 326 11.39 28.26 27.84
C TYR A 326 12.50 28.23 28.91
N CYS A 327 13.29 29.30 29.03
CA CYS A 327 14.47 29.34 29.91
C CYS A 327 14.19 29.71 31.37
N SER A 328 13.00 30.18 31.70
CA SER A 328 12.61 30.52 33.08
C SER A 328 11.31 29.82 33.45
N LEU A 329 11.33 29.09 34.58
CA LEU A 329 10.11 28.67 35.25
C LEU A 329 9.64 29.87 36.08
N PRO A 330 8.40 30.36 35.92
CA PRO A 330 7.89 31.40 36.81
C PRO A 330 7.93 30.85 38.24
N THR A 331 8.70 31.52 39.11
CA THR A 331 8.68 31.25 40.55
C THR A 331 7.28 31.57 41.07
N ALA A 332 6.70 30.63 41.81
CA ALA A 332 5.32 30.68 42.32
C ALA A 332 5.05 31.88 43.23
#